data_AF-A0A7S3MC92-F1
#
_entry.id   AF-A0A7S3MC92-F1
#
_cell.length_a   1.000
_cell.length_b   1.000
_cell.length_c   1.000
_cell.angle_alpha   90.00
_cell.angle_beta   90.00
_cell.angle_gamma   90.00
#
_symmetry.space_group_name_H-M   'P 1'
#
loop_
_entity.id
_entity.type
_entity.pdbx_description
1 polymer ?
#
loop_
_entity_poly.entity_id
_entity_poly.type
_entity_poly.pdbx_seq_one_letter_code
_entity_poly.pdbx_strand_id
1 'polypeptide(L)'
;SPSSPTPPSSTPTPVVVPKAKVEAPEAVENSKQLISDRDVALEAVKKDGHALARAAPALRRDRALVLEAVKQSGLALQYAAPELRADRECVLEAVRESGWAIQF
;
A
#
# COMPACT_ATOMS: atom_id res chain seq x y z
N SER A 1 15.64 -10.53 63.05
CA SER A 1 14.43 -10.28 62.22
C SER A 1 14.07 -8.80 62.32
N PRO A 2 13.57 -8.13 61.26
CA PRO A 2 13.14 -8.66 59.96
C PRO A 2 14.00 -8.17 58.78
N SER A 3 14.14 -9.03 57.78
CA SER A 3 14.56 -8.65 56.43
C SER A 3 13.35 -8.07 55.70
N SER A 4 13.47 -6.85 55.20
CA SER A 4 12.46 -6.22 54.34
C SER A 4 12.56 -6.81 52.94
N PRO A 5 11.49 -7.33 52.32
CA PRO A 5 11.51 -7.66 50.91
C PRO A 5 11.25 -6.39 50.08
N THR A 6 12.19 -6.01 49.23
CA THR A 6 11.95 -5.07 48.13
C THR A 6 11.05 -5.74 47.08
N PRO A 7 10.03 -5.05 46.54
CA PRO A 7 9.24 -5.60 45.44
C PRO A 7 10.05 -5.61 44.13
N PRO A 8 9.85 -6.58 43.23
CA PRO A 8 10.46 -6.52 41.91
C PRO A 8 9.83 -5.36 41.11
N SER A 9 10.70 -4.49 40.60
CA SER A 9 10.35 -3.44 39.64
C SER A 9 9.94 -4.10 38.33
N SER A 10 8.64 -4.20 38.08
CA SER A 10 8.09 -4.61 36.79
C SER A 10 8.27 -3.47 35.79
N THR A 11 9.44 -3.36 35.18
CA THR A 11 9.57 -2.58 33.94
C THR A 11 8.90 -3.37 32.82
N PRO A 12 7.88 -2.84 32.12
CA PRO A 12 7.37 -3.50 30.93
C PRO A 12 8.44 -3.45 29.85
N THR A 13 8.96 -4.61 29.46
CA THR A 13 9.75 -4.78 28.24
C THR A 13 8.99 -4.15 27.07
N PRO A 14 9.61 -3.27 26.28
CA PRO A 14 8.97 -2.74 25.08
C PRO A 14 8.77 -3.92 24.12
N VAL A 15 7.52 -4.19 23.80
CA VAL A 15 7.14 -5.14 22.74
C VAL A 15 7.74 -4.60 21.44
N VAL A 16 8.88 -5.17 21.04
CA VAL A 16 9.43 -5.00 19.71
C VAL A 16 8.45 -5.68 18.77
N VAL A 17 7.51 -4.91 18.23
CA VAL A 17 6.76 -5.30 17.04
C VAL A 17 7.80 -5.58 15.96
N PRO A 18 7.95 -6.83 15.47
CA PRO A 18 8.84 -7.08 14.35
C PRO A 18 8.23 -6.35 13.16
N LYS A 19 8.97 -5.37 12.61
CA LYS A 19 8.73 -4.87 11.26
C LYS A 19 8.80 -6.09 10.35
N ALA A 20 7.65 -6.61 9.97
CA ALA A 20 7.53 -7.69 9.03
C ALA A 20 8.02 -7.18 7.67
N LYS A 21 9.32 -7.35 7.45
CA LYS A 21 9.96 -7.38 6.15
C LYS A 21 9.45 -8.62 5.45
N VAL A 22 8.24 -8.55 4.91
CA VAL A 22 7.76 -9.54 3.94
C VAL A 22 8.22 -9.01 2.59
N GLU A 23 9.48 -9.28 2.27
CA GLU A 23 9.91 -9.40 0.87
C GLU A 23 9.14 -10.60 0.30
N ALA A 24 7.94 -10.33 -0.20
CA ALA A 24 7.24 -11.29 -1.03
C ALA A 24 8.05 -11.45 -2.33
N PRO A 25 8.23 -12.69 -2.82
CA PRO A 25 9.03 -12.97 -3.99
C PRO A 25 8.48 -12.15 -5.18
N GLU A 26 9.39 -11.50 -5.92
CA GLU A 26 9.10 -10.90 -7.21
C GLU A 26 8.64 -12.02 -8.16
N ALA A 27 7.36 -12.38 -8.05
CA ALA A 27 6.76 -13.49 -8.74
C ALA A 27 6.75 -13.18 -10.23
N VAL A 28 7.39 -14.09 -10.95
CA VAL A 28 7.45 -14.25 -12.40
C VAL A 28 6.02 -14.22 -12.97
N GLU A 29 5.53 -13.05 -13.33
CA GLU A 29 4.27 -12.86 -14.07
C GLU A 29 4.61 -12.18 -15.41
N ASN A 30 5.36 -12.88 -16.26
CA ASN A 30 5.90 -12.31 -17.50
C ASN A 30 5.38 -12.99 -18.77
N SER A 31 4.10 -13.42 -18.77
CA SER A 31 3.44 -13.98 -19.96
C SER A 31 2.23 -13.16 -20.44
N LYS A 32 1.93 -12.01 -19.83
CA LYS A 32 1.03 -10.98 -20.38
C LYS A 32 1.79 -9.69 -20.59
N GLN A 33 1.68 -9.08 -21.78
CA GLN A 33 2.31 -7.81 -22.11
C GLN A 33 1.90 -6.74 -21.09
N LEU A 34 2.81 -6.38 -20.18
CA LEU A 34 2.59 -5.33 -19.20
C LEU A 34 2.71 -3.98 -19.88
N ILE A 35 1.85 -3.03 -19.49
CA ILE A 35 1.94 -1.65 -19.95
C ILE A 35 3.18 -1.05 -19.29
N SER A 36 4.22 -0.84 -20.09
CA SER A 36 5.48 -0.23 -19.62
C SER A 36 5.58 1.24 -19.99
N ASP A 37 4.75 1.68 -20.94
CA ASP A 37 4.67 3.07 -21.35
C ASP A 37 3.80 3.86 -20.38
N ARG A 38 4.37 4.92 -19.82
CA ARG A 38 3.72 5.73 -18.78
C ARG A 38 2.49 6.45 -19.30
N ASP A 39 2.53 6.96 -20.53
CA ASP A 39 1.42 7.72 -21.10
C ASP A 39 0.25 6.79 -21.44
N VAL A 40 0.55 5.60 -21.97
CA VAL A 40 -0.46 4.55 -22.18
C VAL A 40 -1.08 4.10 -20.85
N ALA A 41 -0.25 3.93 -19.82
CA ALA A 41 -0.74 3.57 -18.49
C ALA A 41 -1.62 4.68 -17.90
N LEU A 42 -1.22 5.94 -18.04
CA LEU A 42 -1.96 7.11 -17.57
C LEU A 42 -3.36 7.16 -18.23
N GLU A 43 -3.42 7.04 -19.55
CA GLU A 43 -4.69 7.04 -20.28
C GLU A 43 -5.56 5.82 -19.93
N ALA A 44 -4.94 4.68 -19.62
CA ALA A 44 -5.66 3.50 -19.17
C ALA A 44 -6.24 3.71 -17.76
N VAL A 45 -5.46 4.24 -16.80
CA VAL A 45 -5.94 4.46 -15.42
C VAL A 45 -6.99 5.57 -15.32
N LYS A 46 -6.93 6.59 -16.18
CA LYS A 46 -7.98 7.61 -16.29
C LYS A 46 -9.32 7.02 -16.75
N LYS A 47 -9.30 5.96 -17.55
CA LYS A 47 -10.52 5.27 -18.00
C LYS A 47 -11.00 4.25 -16.97
N ASP A 48 -10.06 3.51 -16.37
CA ASP A 48 -10.32 2.50 -15.35
C ASP A 48 -9.14 2.39 -14.40
N GLY A 49 -9.33 2.75 -13.12
CA GLY A 49 -8.29 2.68 -12.09
C GLY A 49 -7.66 1.29 -11.94
N HIS A 50 -8.40 0.22 -12.26
CA HIS A 50 -7.87 -1.16 -12.22
C HIS A 50 -6.85 -1.45 -13.31
N ALA A 51 -6.70 -0.57 -14.31
CA ALA A 51 -5.67 -0.69 -15.32
C ALA A 51 -4.25 -0.68 -14.73
N LEU A 52 -4.07 -0.15 -13.52
CA LEU A 52 -2.82 -0.21 -12.77
C LEU A 52 -2.34 -1.66 -12.55
N ALA A 53 -3.25 -2.63 -12.46
CA ALA A 53 -2.91 -4.06 -12.35
C ALA A 53 -2.13 -4.60 -13.57
N ARG A 54 -2.31 -3.97 -14.74
CA ARG A 54 -1.62 -4.33 -15.99
C ARG A 54 -0.35 -3.50 -16.22
N ALA A 55 -0.08 -2.52 -15.36
CA ALA A 55 1.11 -1.69 -15.47
C ALA A 55 2.35 -2.47 -15.02
N ALA A 56 3.48 -2.18 -15.67
CA ALA A 56 4.77 -2.75 -15.28
C ALA A 56 5.11 -2.39 -13.82
N PRO A 57 5.90 -3.22 -13.11
CA PRO A 57 6.26 -2.98 -11.72
C PRO A 57 6.90 -1.60 -11.46
N ALA A 58 7.64 -1.07 -12.44
CA ALA A 58 8.21 0.29 -12.37
C ALA A 58 7.11 1.37 -12.33
N LEU A 59 6.06 1.23 -13.14
CA LEU A 59 4.94 2.18 -13.17
C LEU A 59 4.05 2.05 -11.92
N ARG A 60 3.92 0.86 -11.34
CA ARG A 60 3.24 0.65 -10.05
C ARG A 60 3.95 1.32 -8.87
N ARG A 61 5.21 1.71 -9.04
CA ARG A 61 6.00 2.53 -8.10
C ARG A 61 5.92 4.04 -8.42
N ASP A 62 5.33 4.44 -9.55
CA ASP A 62 5.10 5.85 -9.85
C ASP A 62 3.93 6.37 -9.02
N ARG A 63 4.26 7.16 -7.99
CA ARG A 63 3.28 7.76 -7.09
C ARG A 63 2.22 8.58 -7.83
N ALA A 64 2.60 9.33 -8.87
CA ALA A 64 1.64 10.16 -9.60
C ALA A 64 0.63 9.29 -10.37
N LEU A 65 1.11 8.21 -11.00
CA LEU A 65 0.24 7.25 -11.69
C LEU A 65 -0.68 6.50 -10.73
N VAL A 66 -0.14 6.06 -9.58
CA VAL A 66 -0.91 5.38 -8.53
C VAL A 66 -1.99 6.30 -7.96
N LEU A 67 -1.67 7.55 -7.66
CA LEU A 67 -2.66 8.51 -7.16
C LEU A 67 -3.78 8.73 -8.19
N GLU A 68 -3.45 8.81 -9.48
CA GLU A 68 -4.47 8.96 -10.52
C GLU A 68 -5.37 7.72 -10.63
N ALA A 69 -4.79 6.52 -10.53
CA ALA A 69 -5.56 5.28 -10.49
C ALA A 69 -6.47 5.20 -9.26
N VAL A 70 -5.99 5.64 -8.10
CA VAL A 70 -6.72 5.65 -6.83
C VAL A 70 -7.88 6.65 -6.84
N LYS A 71 -7.68 7.83 -7.44
CA LYS A 71 -8.77 8.80 -7.64
C LYS A 71 -9.89 8.25 -8.51
N GLN A 72 -9.55 7.41 -9.48
CA GLN A 72 -10.53 6.78 -10.36
C GLN A 72 -11.21 5.56 -9.69
N SER A 73 -10.49 4.83 -8.85
CA SER A 73 -11.03 3.74 -8.04
C SER A 73 -10.12 3.51 -6.84
N GLY A 74 -10.62 3.71 -5.62
CA GLY A 74 -9.82 3.59 -4.39
C GLY A 74 -9.23 2.19 -4.21
N LEU A 75 -9.91 1.16 -4.73
CA LEU A 75 -9.44 -0.23 -4.74
C LEU A 75 -8.18 -0.42 -5.59
N ALA A 76 -7.88 0.48 -6.55
CA ALA A 76 -6.67 0.41 -7.36
C ALA A 76 -5.39 0.45 -6.51
N LEU A 77 -5.45 1.01 -5.29
CA LEU A 77 -4.33 1.04 -4.35
C LEU A 77 -3.76 -0.36 -4.10
N GLN A 78 -4.56 -1.43 -4.16
CA GLN A 78 -4.07 -2.81 -3.95
C GLN A 78 -3.01 -3.22 -4.98
N TYR A 79 -3.04 -2.62 -6.18
CA TYR A 79 -2.07 -2.84 -7.25
C TYR A 79 -0.88 -1.90 -7.18
N ALA A 80 -0.84 -0.93 -6.27
CA ALA A 80 0.36 -0.12 -6.09
C ALA A 80 1.53 -0.97 -5.55
N ALA A 81 2.74 -0.44 -5.64
CA ALA A 81 3.89 -1.02 -4.96
C ALA A 81 3.68 -1.03 -3.43
N PRO A 82 4.27 -1.98 -2.69
CA PRO A 82 4.09 -2.09 -1.24
C PRO A 82 4.38 -0.80 -0.47
N GLU A 83 5.40 -0.04 -0.91
CA GLU A 83 5.79 1.24 -0.33
C GLU A 83 4.67 2.29 -0.45
N LEU A 84 3.97 2.34 -1.59
CA LEU A 84 2.89 3.28 -1.85
C LEU A 84 1.55 2.83 -1.24
N ARG A 85 1.38 1.53 -0.99
CA ARG A 85 0.21 1.00 -0.28
C ARG A 85 0.15 1.43 1.18
N ALA A 86 1.31 1.68 1.78
CA ALA A 86 1.43 2.23 3.12
C ALA A 86 1.62 3.75 3.13
N ASP A 87 1.71 4.38 1.95
CA ASP A 87 1.83 5.83 1.84
C ASP A 87 0.53 6.48 2.32
N ARG A 88 0.67 7.38 3.29
CA ARG A 88 -0.47 8.02 3.94
C ARG A 88 -1.34 8.78 2.96
N GLU A 89 -0.74 9.44 1.98
CA GLU A 89 -1.52 10.23 1.02
C GLU A 89 -2.30 9.33 0.06
N CYS A 90 -1.65 8.29 -0.47
CA CYS A 90 -2.33 7.30 -1.32
C CYS A 90 -3.49 6.61 -0.59
N VAL A 91 -3.30 6.24 0.68
CA VAL A 91 -4.35 5.62 1.51
C VAL A 91 -5.49 6.61 1.79
N LEU A 92 -5.18 7.86 2.14
CA LEU A 92 -6.20 8.87 2.38
C LEU A 92 -7.03 9.15 1.14
N GLU A 93 -6.39 9.21 -0.03
CA GLU A 93 -7.08 9.39 -1.31
C GLU A 93 -8.00 8.19 -1.62
N ALA A 94 -7.53 6.96 -1.39
CA ALA A 94 -8.34 5.76 -1.57
C ALA A 94 -9.56 5.72 -0.65
N VAL A 95 -9.36 6.08 0.63
CA VAL A 95 -10.46 6.15 1.60
C VAL A 95 -11.42 7.28 1.25
N ARG A 96 -10.93 8.40 0.71
CA ARG A 96 -11.79 9.51 0.29
C ARG A 96 -12.67 9.11 -0.89
N GLU A 97 -12.12 8.44 -1.90
CA GLU A 97 -12.89 7.95 -3.04
C GLU A 97 -13.91 6.90 -2.61
N SER A 98 -13.47 5.86 -1.88
CA SER A 98 -14.35 4.77 -1.48
C SER A 98 -15.31 5.16 -0.35
N GLY A 99 -14.99 6.21 0.41
CA GLY A 99 -15.83 6.78 1.47
C GLY A 99 -17.07 7.51 0.94
N TRP A 100 -17.07 7.98 -0.31
CA TRP A 100 -18.28 8.50 -0.96
C TRP A 100 -19.31 7.38 -1.25
N ALA A 101 -18.92 6.10 -1.16
CA ALA A 101 -19.87 4.98 -1.23
C ALA A 101 -20.66 4.74 0.08
N ILE A 102 -20.32 5.43 1.19
CA ILE A 102 -21.00 5.27 2.49
C ILE A 102 -22.10 6.35 2.69
N GLN A 103 -22.36 7.20 1.68
CA GLN A 103 -23.45 8.17 1.78
C GLN A 103 -24.79 7.56 1.30
N PHE A 104 -25.35 6.65 2.10
CA PHE A 104 -26.77 6.25 2.07
C PHE A 104 -27.28 6.01 3.48
#